data_AF-A0A2G5NH12-F1
#
_entry.id   AF-A0A2G5NH12-F1
#
_cell.length_a   1.000
_cell.length_b   1.000
_cell.length_c   1.000
_cell.angle_alpha   90.00
_cell.angle_beta   90.00
_cell.angle_gamma   90.00
#
_symmetry.space_group_name_H-M   'P 1'
#
loop_
_entity.id
_entity.type
_entity.pdbx_description
1 polymer ?
#
loop_
_entity_poly.entity_id
_entity_poly.type
_entity_poly.pdbx_seq_one_letter_code
_entity_poly.pdbx_strand_id
1 'polypeptide(L)' 'MPEVEWAAIRARRDQFLRATDFTQLPDHPATDAQRAEVAAYRKALRDIPEQASEPSKLVWPELPTFLK' A
#
# COMPACT_ATOMS: atom_id res chain seq x y z
N MET A 1 -21.66 -8.78 6.04
CA MET A 1 -21.71 -7.54 6.84
C MET A 1 -20.68 -6.59 6.27
N PRO A 2 -21.07 -5.52 5.55
CA PRO A 2 -20.13 -4.65 4.84
C PRO A 2 -19.01 -4.09 5.72
N GLU A 3 -19.32 -3.83 6.99
CA GLU A 3 -18.37 -3.29 7.97
C GLU A 3 -17.18 -4.22 8.29
N VAL A 4 -17.41 -5.54 8.32
CA VAL A 4 -16.35 -6.54 8.55
C VAL A 4 -15.40 -6.63 7.37
N GLU A 5 -15.93 -6.51 6.15
CA GLU A 5 -15.13 -6.52 4.92
C GLU A 5 -14.24 -5.28 4.84
N TRP A 6 -14.80 -4.10 5.15
CA TRP A 6 -14.03 -2.86 5.23
C TRP A 6 -12.96 -2.89 6.34
N ALA A 7 -13.24 -3.54 7.47
CA ALA A 7 -12.24 -3.76 8.51
C ALA A 7 -11.08 -4.64 8.01
N ALA A 8 -11.37 -5.71 7.27
CA ALA A 8 -10.35 -6.58 6.67
C ALA A 8 -9.50 -5.84 5.63
N ILE A 9 -10.12 -4.98 4.81
CA ILE A 9 -9.41 -4.13 3.84
C ILE A 9 -8.44 -3.18 4.55
N ARG A 10 -8.91 -2.48 5.59
CA ARG A 10 -8.04 -1.58 6.37
C ARG A 10 -6.88 -2.33 7.02
N ALA A 11 -7.14 -3.51 7.59
CA ALA A 11 -6.09 -4.35 8.17
C ALA A 11 -5.03 -4.77 7.13
N ARG A 12 -5.46 -5.17 5.92
CA ARG A 12 -4.56 -5.52 4.82
C ARG A 12 -3.75 -4.33 4.33
N ARG A 13 -4.37 -3.15 4.20
CA ARG A 13 -3.67 -1.90 3.88
C ARG A 13 -2.58 -1.61 4.91
N ASP A 14 -2.92 -1.68 6.19
CA ASP A 14 -1.98 -1.40 7.28
C ASP A 14 -0.85 -2.43 7.34
N GLN A 15 -1.11 -3.68 6.94
CA GLN A 15 -0.07 -4.70 6.76
C GLN A 15 0.93 -4.29 5.66
N PHE A 16 0.45 -3.89 4.48
CA PHE A 16 1.32 -3.48 3.37
C PHE A 16 2.08 -2.17 3.64
N LEU A 17 1.46 -1.22 4.34
CA LEU A 17 2.14 0.00 4.78
C LEU A 17 3.23 -0.31 5.80
N ARG A 18 2.98 -1.20 6.77
CA ARG A 18 4.01 -1.65 7.72
C ARG A 18 5.14 -2.40 7.03
N ALA A 19 4.81 -3.27 6.09
CA ALA A 19 5.79 -4.03 5.32
C ALA A 19 6.71 -3.14 4.48
N THR A 20 6.31 -1.91 4.16
CA THR A 20 7.13 -0.95 3.38
C THR A 20 7.61 0.23 4.22
N ASP A 21 7.45 0.20 5.55
CA ASP A 21 7.74 1.36 6.39
C ASP A 21 9.24 1.66 6.48
N PHE A 22 10.07 0.60 6.47
CA PHE A 22 11.53 0.71 6.47
C PHE A 22 12.07 1.48 5.26
N THR A 23 11.32 1.54 4.14
CA THR A 23 11.72 2.27 2.93
C THR A 23 11.63 3.79 3.07
N GLN A 24 10.94 4.26 4.12
CA GLN A 24 10.75 5.68 4.39
C GLN A 24 11.88 6.26 5.25
N LEU A 25 12.78 5.41 5.74
CA LEU A 25 13.93 5.84 6.52
C LEU A 25 14.97 6.51 5.60
N PRO A 26 15.61 7.61 6.04
CA PRO A 26 16.55 8.37 5.21
C PRO A 26 17.82 7.59 4.83
N ASP A 27 18.16 6.57 5.61
CA ASP A 27 19.28 5.65 5.44
C ASP A 27 18.94 4.42 4.58
N HIS A 28 17.69 4.28 4.12
CA HIS A 28 17.31 3.18 3.24
C HIS A 28 18.05 3.27 1.89
N PRO A 29 18.80 2.24 1.47
CA PRO A 29 19.55 2.24 0.22
C PRO A 29 18.62 2.06 -0.98
N ALA A 30 17.98 3.16 -1.40
CA ALA A 30 17.18 3.25 -2.61
C ALA A 30 17.71 4.38 -3.51
N THR A 31 17.48 4.23 -4.81
CA THR A 31 17.64 5.32 -5.79
C THR A 31 16.44 6.27 -5.71
N ASP A 32 16.54 7.47 -6.31
CA ASP A 32 15.40 8.40 -6.37
C ASP A 32 14.21 7.81 -7.14
N ALA A 33 14.47 7.01 -8.17
CA ALA A 33 13.43 6.30 -8.92
C ALA A 33 12.71 5.27 -8.02
N GLN A 34 13.47 4.47 -7.27
CA GLN A 34 12.91 3.49 -6.32
C GLN A 34 12.12 4.18 -5.19
N ARG A 35 12.62 5.30 -4.65
CA ARG A 35 11.88 6.11 -3.67
C ARG A 35 10.54 6.59 -4.22
N ALA A 36 10.53 7.07 -5.47
CA ALA A 36 9.30 7.49 -6.15
C ALA A 36 8.33 6.31 -6.36
N GLU A 37 8.83 5.13 -6.71
CA GLU A 37 8.02 3.91 -6.83
C GLU A 37 7.36 3.51 -5.50
N VAL A 38 8.10 3.49 -4.37
CA VAL A 38 7.46 3.17 -3.07
C VAL A 38 6.50 4.26 -2.64
N ALA A 39 6.81 5.53 -2.90
CA ALA A 39 5.91 6.63 -2.60
C ALA A 39 4.59 6.48 -3.36
N ALA A 40 4.64 6.16 -4.65
CA ALA A 40 3.47 5.87 -5.47
C ALA A 40 2.70 4.64 -4.96
N TYR A 41 3.40 3.55 -4.64
CA TYR A 41 2.81 2.34 -4.06
C TYR A 41 2.08 2.62 -2.73
N ARG A 42 2.74 3.31 -1.79
CA ARG A 42 2.16 3.67 -0.48
C ARG A 42 0.98 4.62 -0.61
N LYS A 43 1.01 5.53 -1.60
CA LYS A 43 -0.13 6.39 -1.92
C LYS A 43 -1.31 5.56 -2.44
N ALA A 44 -1.09 4.71 -3.44
CA ALA A 44 -2.13 3.83 -3.97
C ALA A 44 -2.79 2.97 -2.89
N LEU A 45 -2.01 2.44 -1.92
CA LEU A 45 -2.56 1.70 -0.77
C LEU A 45 -3.50 2.54 0.10
N ARG A 46 -3.18 3.82 0.34
CA ARG A 46 -4.00 4.72 1.16
C ARG A 46 -5.30 5.09 0.46
N ASP A 47 -5.27 5.17 -0.86
CA ASP A 47 -6.41 5.52 -1.71
C ASP A 47 -7.39 4.34 -1.89
N ILE A 48 -7.02 3.11 -1.50
CA ILE A 48 -7.87 1.90 -1.64
C ILE A 48 -9.29 2.07 -1.07
N PRO A 49 -9.51 2.58 0.16
CA PRO A 49 -10.87 2.74 0.67
C PRO A 49 -11.74 3.72 -0.12
N GLU A 50 -11.12 4.60 -0.91
CA GLU A 50 -11.80 5.60 -1.74
C GLU A 50 -11.97 5.14 -3.20
N GLN A 51 -11.29 4.07 -3.63
CA GLN A 51 -11.34 3.57 -5.01
C GLN A 51 -12.69 2.98 -5.41
N ALA A 52 -13.42 2.36 -4.50
CA ALA A 52 -14.69 1.71 -4.81
C ALA A 52 -15.63 1.68 -3.61
N SER A 53 -16.93 1.63 -3.88
CA SER A 53 -17.96 1.43 -2.84
C SER A 53 -18.11 -0.05 -2.44
N GLU A 54 -17.49 -0.96 -3.19
CA GLU A 54 -17.58 -2.42 -3.02
C GLU A 54 -16.19 -3.04 -2.71
N PRO A 55 -16.02 -3.73 -1.58
CA PRO A 55 -14.79 -4.42 -1.19
C PRO A 55 -14.19 -5.37 -2.23
N SER A 56 -15.05 -6.06 -2.99
CA SER A 56 -14.65 -7.07 -3.98
C SER A 56 -14.07 -6.47 -5.26
N LYS A 57 -14.29 -5.17 -5.52
CA LYS A 57 -13.82 -4.47 -6.73
C LYS A 57 -12.51 -3.71 -6.51
N LEU A 58 -11.92 -3.79 -5.31
CA LEU A 58 -10.69 -3.10 -4.97
C LEU A 58 -9.49 -3.70 -5.69
N VAL A 59 -8.69 -2.83 -6.30
CA VAL A 59 -7.45 -3.22 -6.98
C VAL A 59 -6.28 -2.89 -6.07
N TRP A 60 -5.56 -3.92 -5.64
CA TRP A 60 -4.38 -3.75 -4.80
C TRP A 60 -3.16 -3.46 -5.68
N PRO A 61 -2.35 -2.44 -5.35
CA PRO A 61 -1.11 -2.20 -6.07
C PRO A 61 -0.13 -3.35 -5.84
N GLU A 62 0.72 -3.63 -6.83
CA GLU A 62 1.77 -4.63 -6.70
C GLU A 62 2.99 -4.05 -5.98
N LEU A 63 3.66 -4.89 -5.19
CA LEU A 63 4.89 -4.49 -4.50
C LEU A 63 5.98 -4.16 -5.55
N PRO A 64 6.67 -3.01 -5.42
CA PRO A 64 7.78 -2.67 -6.29
C PRO A 64 8.82 -3.79 -6.37
N THR A 65 9.35 -4.05 -7.57
CA THR A 65 10.19 -5.23 -7.84
C THR A 65 11.49 -5.26 -7.05
N PHE A 66 12.03 -4.11 -6.68
CA PHE A 66 13.24 -4.02 -5.86
C PHE A 66 13.00 -4.29 -4.37
N LEU A 67 11.74 -4.40 -3.94
CA LEU A 67 11.34 -4.80 -2.58
C LEU A 67 10.93 -6.27 -2.49
N LYS A 68 10.98 -7.01 -3.61
CA LYS A 68 10.79 -8.47 -3.62
C LYS A 68 12.02 -9.21 -3.09
#